data_AF-A0A9X5TYZ5-F1
#
_entry.id   AF-A0A9X5TYZ5-F1
#
_cell.length_a   1.000
_cell.length_b   1.000
_cell.length_c   1.000
_cell.angle_alpha   90.00
_cell.angle_beta   90.00
_cell.angle_gamma   90.00
#
_symmetry.space_group_name_H-M   'P 1'
#
loop_
_entity.id
_entity.type
_entity.pdbx_description
1 polymer ?
#
loop_
_entity_poly.entity_id
_entity_poly.type
_entity_poly.pdbx_seq_one_letter_code
_entity_poly.pdbx_strand_id
1 'polypeptide(L)'
;MTQNPTPSTGETTTPSTAEASYPLISVATIPTERAARYGKQLVSHMAHKITGSWDEEAGSGYLLFDREGPVLGRFDVIASASDLRLELRTEPERADRLEFIVGIHLARFGARDSLAISWERTDGSEGTTQGPLTPEEVEAHARAKKAAREAAARQAEHAE
;
A
#
# COMPACT_ATOMS: atom_id res chain seq x y z
N MET A 1 -42.27 -32.85 33.38
CA MET A 1 -42.55 -32.26 32.05
C MET A 1 -41.96 -30.86 32.08
N THR A 2 -40.72 -30.69 31.60
CA THR A 2 -40.32 -30.02 30.33
C THR A 2 -39.59 -28.71 30.70
N GLN A 3 -38.25 -28.70 30.74
CA GLN A 3 -37.25 -28.39 29.70
C GLN A 3 -36.83 -26.90 29.64
N ASN A 4 -35.55 -26.72 29.28
CA ASN A 4 -34.61 -25.60 29.40
C ASN A 4 -34.77 -24.53 28.26
N PRO A 5 -33.77 -23.67 27.93
CA PRO A 5 -33.62 -22.22 28.19
C PRO A 5 -33.78 -21.29 26.95
N THR A 6 -33.32 -20.02 27.05
CA THR A 6 -33.37 -18.86 26.12
C THR A 6 -32.96 -19.09 24.65
N PRO A 7 -33.21 -18.11 23.74
CA PRO A 7 -32.07 -17.26 23.33
C PRO A 7 -32.37 -15.75 23.18
N SER A 8 -31.36 -14.95 23.56
CA SER A 8 -31.13 -13.59 23.06
C SER A 8 -30.56 -13.65 21.64
N THR A 9 -31.09 -12.88 20.71
CA THR A 9 -30.50 -12.54 19.39
C THR A 9 -31.25 -11.30 18.92
N GLY A 10 -30.68 -10.16 18.58
CA GLY A 10 -29.30 -9.81 18.27
C GLY A 10 -29.37 -8.84 17.10
N GLU A 11 -29.49 -7.54 17.38
CA GLU A 11 -29.21 -6.48 16.41
C GLU A 11 -28.48 -5.36 17.14
N THR A 12 -27.24 -5.64 17.50
CA THR A 12 -26.25 -4.59 17.68
C THR A 12 -25.95 -4.04 16.29
N THR A 13 -26.78 -3.11 15.80
CA THR A 13 -26.28 -2.15 14.82
C THR A 13 -25.35 -1.23 15.58
N THR A 14 -24.10 -1.69 15.74
CA THR A 14 -22.99 -0.79 15.99
C THR A 14 -22.94 0.11 14.75
N PRO A 15 -23.19 1.43 14.81
CA PRO A 15 -22.61 2.28 13.80
C PRO A 15 -21.10 2.13 13.97
N SER A 16 -20.49 1.33 13.09
CA SER A 16 -19.05 1.25 12.96
C SER A 16 -18.57 2.66 12.63
N THR A 17 -18.00 3.35 13.63
CA THR A 17 -17.54 4.74 13.60
C THR A 17 -16.34 4.97 12.65
N ALA A 18 -16.29 4.34 11.47
CA ALA A 18 -15.09 4.36 10.62
C ALA A 18 -15.30 4.32 9.08
N GLU A 19 -16.53 4.41 8.54
CA GLU A 19 -16.74 4.25 7.09
C GLU A 19 -16.84 5.54 6.24
N ALA A 20 -16.88 6.75 6.83
CA ALA A 20 -17.37 7.94 6.10
C ALA A 20 -16.40 9.12 5.95
N SER A 21 -15.10 8.93 5.72
CA SER A 21 -14.21 10.07 5.39
C SER A 21 -13.23 9.86 4.23
N TYR A 22 -13.32 8.73 3.53
CA TYR A 22 -12.53 8.50 2.32
C TYR A 22 -13.47 8.07 1.18
N PRO A 23 -14.01 9.03 0.41
CA PRO A 23 -15.03 8.73 -0.60
C PRO A 23 -14.47 7.96 -1.79
N LEU A 24 -13.14 7.94 -1.97
CA LEU A 24 -12.51 7.23 -3.07
C LEU A 24 -11.90 5.91 -2.60
N ILE A 25 -12.25 4.85 -3.33
CA ILE A 25 -11.62 3.55 -3.23
C ILE A 25 -10.85 3.30 -4.52
N SER A 26 -9.60 2.85 -4.41
CA SER A 26 -8.75 2.50 -5.55
C SER A 26 -8.12 1.14 -5.32
N VAL A 27 -8.28 0.21 -6.26
CA VAL A 27 -7.86 -1.18 -6.11
C VAL A 27 -6.81 -1.53 -7.14
N ALA A 28 -5.72 -2.17 -6.72
CA ALA A 28 -4.77 -2.78 -7.64
C ALA A 28 -4.73 -4.30 -7.40
N THR A 29 -4.88 -5.07 -8.47
CA THR A 29 -4.71 -6.53 -8.44
C THR A 29 -3.46 -6.89 -9.21
N ILE A 30 -2.45 -7.42 -8.53
CA ILE A 30 -1.14 -7.71 -9.11
C ILE A 30 -0.99 -9.23 -9.24
N PRO A 31 -0.99 -9.79 -10.47
CA PRO A 31 -0.79 -11.22 -10.68
C PRO A 31 0.62 -11.64 -10.25
N THR A 32 0.73 -12.52 -9.26
CA THR A 32 2.00 -13.05 -8.77
C THR A 32 1.79 -14.26 -7.85
N GLU A 33 2.62 -15.29 -8.00
CA GLU A 33 2.65 -16.46 -7.10
C GLU A 33 3.34 -16.15 -5.77
N ARG A 34 3.88 -14.94 -5.60
CA ARG A 34 4.69 -14.52 -4.44
C ARG A 34 4.03 -13.40 -3.66
N ALA A 35 2.70 -13.37 -3.65
CA ALA A 35 1.92 -12.27 -3.08
C ALA A 35 2.27 -11.99 -1.62
N ALA A 36 2.31 -13.02 -0.76
CA ALA A 36 2.63 -12.87 0.66
C ALA A 36 4.03 -12.28 0.89
N ARG A 37 5.00 -12.66 0.03
CA ARG A 37 6.37 -12.14 0.09
C ARG A 37 6.38 -10.64 -0.21
N TYR A 38 5.74 -10.22 -1.30
CA TYR A 38 5.70 -8.80 -1.66
C TYR A 38 4.86 -7.97 -0.69
N GLY A 39 3.74 -8.50 -0.21
CA GLY A 39 2.88 -7.86 0.80
C GLY A 39 3.66 -7.58 2.09
N LYS A 40 4.32 -8.60 2.66
CA LYS A 40 5.19 -8.44 3.83
C LYS A 40 6.30 -7.42 3.56
N GLN A 41 6.99 -7.52 2.43
CA GLN A 41 8.09 -6.61 2.10
C GLN A 41 7.62 -5.15 1.99
N LEU A 42 6.46 -4.93 1.36
CA LEU A 42 5.84 -3.61 1.25
C LEU A 42 5.46 -3.05 2.62
N VAL A 43 4.75 -3.84 3.43
CA VAL A 43 4.29 -3.38 4.74
C VAL A 43 5.46 -3.12 5.67
N SER A 44 6.42 -4.04 5.78
CA SER A 44 7.62 -3.82 6.61
C SER A 44 8.43 -2.60 6.16
N HIS A 45 8.55 -2.37 4.85
CA HIS A 45 9.28 -1.20 4.34
C HIS A 45 8.59 0.12 4.71
N MET A 46 7.27 0.19 4.54
CA MET A 46 6.50 1.40 4.83
C MET A 46 6.33 1.64 6.33
N ALA A 47 6.24 0.57 7.13
CA ALA A 47 6.12 0.62 8.59
C ALA A 47 7.30 1.33 9.29
N HIS A 48 8.41 1.55 8.59
CA HIS A 48 9.51 2.40 9.08
C HIS A 48 9.18 3.89 9.13
N LYS A 49 8.15 4.34 8.39
CA LYS A 49 7.81 5.77 8.24
C LYS A 49 6.37 6.10 8.56
N ILE A 50 5.48 5.12 8.48
CA ILE A 50 4.05 5.26 8.70
C ILE A 50 3.55 4.08 9.52
N THR A 51 2.36 4.18 10.10
CA THR A 51 1.76 3.05 10.81
C THR A 51 1.43 1.91 9.83
N GLY A 52 1.84 0.68 10.17
CA GLY A 52 1.56 -0.50 9.35
C GLY A 52 1.74 -1.81 10.11
N SER A 53 0.96 -2.82 9.76
CA SER A 53 1.05 -4.16 10.36
C SER A 53 0.77 -5.24 9.32
N TRP A 54 1.50 -6.35 9.42
CA TRP A 54 1.35 -7.52 8.56
C TRP A 54 1.09 -8.75 9.42
N ASP A 55 0.08 -9.52 9.07
CA ASP A 55 -0.25 -10.80 9.65
C ASP A 55 0.20 -11.92 8.69
N GLU A 56 1.20 -12.69 9.13
CA GLU A 56 1.76 -13.78 8.31
C GLU A 56 0.81 -14.98 8.18
N GLU A 57 -0.06 -15.21 9.17
CA GLU A 57 -0.99 -16.34 9.19
C GLU A 57 -2.19 -16.07 8.28
N ALA A 58 -2.74 -14.86 8.35
CA ALA A 58 -3.85 -14.41 7.53
C ALA A 58 -3.42 -13.97 6.11
N GLY A 59 -2.11 -13.79 5.87
CA GLY A 59 -1.59 -13.31 4.58
C GLY A 59 -2.10 -11.91 4.23
N SER A 60 -2.33 -11.07 5.23
CA SER A 60 -2.90 -9.73 5.02
C SER A 60 -2.30 -8.71 5.96
N GLY A 61 -2.46 -7.43 5.64
CA GLY A 61 -1.96 -6.33 6.45
C GLY A 61 -2.57 -5.01 6.06
N TYR A 62 -2.15 -3.95 6.74
CA TYR A 62 -2.60 -2.60 6.45
C TYR A 62 -1.50 -1.57 6.60
N LEU A 63 -1.70 -0.42 5.96
CA LEU A 63 -0.88 0.78 6.07
C LEU A 63 -1.77 2.00 6.30
N LEU A 64 -1.39 2.90 7.20
CA LEU A 64 -2.05 4.18 7.43
C LEU A 64 -1.06 5.30 7.12
N PHE A 65 -1.36 6.15 6.16
CA PHE A 65 -0.49 7.27 5.78
C PHE A 65 -0.65 8.44 6.76
N ASP A 66 -0.05 8.33 7.94
CA ASP A 66 -0.19 9.25 9.09
C ASP A 66 1.06 10.10 9.38
N ARG A 67 2.02 10.13 8.45
CA ARG A 67 3.34 10.75 8.65
C ARG A 67 3.32 12.22 9.07
N GLU A 68 2.36 13.00 8.58
CA GLU A 68 2.35 14.47 8.67
C GLU A 68 1.14 15.01 9.46
N GLY A 69 0.43 14.15 10.20
CA GLY A 69 -0.75 14.54 10.98
C GLY A 69 -1.90 13.55 10.81
N PRO A 70 -3.10 13.98 10.36
CA PRO A 70 -4.23 13.07 10.19
C PRO A 70 -3.90 11.99 9.16
N VAL A 71 -4.54 10.82 9.29
CA VAL A 71 -4.42 9.74 8.32
C VAL A 71 -4.88 10.27 6.95
N LEU A 72 -3.99 10.23 5.97
CA LEU A 72 -4.25 10.72 4.61
C LEU A 72 -4.86 9.64 3.71
N GLY A 73 -4.70 8.38 4.08
CA GLY A 73 -5.28 7.24 3.40
C GLY A 73 -4.91 5.94 4.09
N ARG A 74 -5.73 4.93 3.87
CA ARG A 74 -5.53 3.57 4.35
C ARG A 74 -5.31 2.65 3.16
N PHE A 75 -4.30 1.79 3.23
CA PHE A 75 -4.19 0.64 2.36
C PHE A 75 -4.48 -0.63 3.14
N ASP A 76 -5.30 -1.49 2.55
CA ASP A 76 -5.46 -2.87 2.94
C ASP A 76 -4.70 -3.74 1.91
N VAL A 77 -3.86 -4.65 2.40
CA VAL A 77 -2.98 -5.50 1.60
C VAL A 77 -3.41 -6.94 1.83
N ILE A 78 -3.84 -7.63 0.78
CA ILE A 78 -4.34 -9.01 0.87
C ILE A 78 -3.55 -9.86 -0.11
N ALA A 79 -2.83 -10.85 0.39
CA ALA A 79 -2.14 -11.83 -0.42
C ALA A 79 -3.02 -13.06 -0.64
N SER A 80 -3.22 -13.40 -1.91
CA SER A 80 -3.84 -14.64 -2.36
C SER A 80 -2.76 -15.58 -2.92
N ALA A 81 -3.16 -16.78 -3.34
CA ALA A 81 -2.24 -17.74 -3.94
C ALA A 81 -1.66 -17.26 -5.29
N SER A 82 -2.43 -16.48 -6.07
CA SER A 82 -2.12 -16.07 -7.44
C SER A 82 -1.97 -14.57 -7.65
N ASP A 83 -2.34 -13.77 -6.65
CA ASP A 83 -2.39 -12.32 -6.77
C ASP A 83 -2.17 -11.63 -5.43
N LEU A 84 -1.60 -10.43 -5.50
CA LEU A 84 -1.56 -9.48 -4.40
C LEU A 84 -2.60 -8.40 -4.69
N ARG A 85 -3.59 -8.26 -3.81
CA ARG A 85 -4.59 -7.20 -3.89
C ARG A 85 -4.21 -6.07 -2.93
N LEU A 86 -4.28 -4.84 -3.43
CA LEU A 86 -4.16 -3.62 -2.66
C LEU A 86 -5.45 -2.84 -2.78
N GLU A 87 -5.99 -2.39 -1.67
CA GLU A 87 -7.16 -1.51 -1.63
C GLU A 87 -6.80 -0.24 -0.90
N LEU A 88 -6.88 0.89 -1.60
CA LEU A 88 -6.68 2.23 -1.06
C LEU A 88 -8.04 2.84 -0.76
N ARG A 89 -8.21 3.36 0.45
CA ARG A 89 -9.26 4.32 0.81
C ARG A 89 -8.64 5.68 1.08
N THR A 90 -8.98 6.70 0.30
CA THR A 90 -8.46 8.07 0.47
C THR A 90 -9.42 9.15 -0.08
N GLU A 91 -8.98 10.41 -0.04
CA GLU A 91 -9.59 11.53 -0.76
C GLU A 91 -9.10 11.58 -2.22
N PRO A 92 -9.97 11.92 -3.20
CA PRO A 92 -9.60 11.95 -4.62
C PRO A 92 -8.34 12.76 -4.93
N GLU A 93 -8.18 13.91 -4.27
CA GLU A 93 -7.03 14.82 -4.44
C GLU A 93 -5.69 14.20 -4.05
N ARG A 94 -5.71 13.09 -3.29
CA ARG A 94 -4.52 12.42 -2.77
C ARG A 94 -4.25 11.08 -3.45
N ALA A 95 -5.22 10.56 -4.21
CA ALA A 95 -5.19 9.24 -4.81
C ALA A 95 -3.95 9.04 -5.67
N ASP A 96 -3.71 9.91 -6.64
CA ASP A 96 -2.56 9.83 -7.55
C ASP A 96 -1.23 9.73 -6.79
N ARG A 97 -1.07 10.52 -5.73
CA ARG A 97 0.16 10.51 -4.92
C ARG A 97 0.31 9.21 -4.14
N LEU A 98 -0.75 8.75 -3.49
CA LEU A 98 -0.69 7.53 -2.65
C LEU A 98 -0.52 6.28 -3.51
N GLU A 99 -1.27 6.17 -4.60
CA GLU A 99 -1.13 5.12 -5.61
C GLU A 99 0.30 5.08 -6.19
N PHE A 100 0.86 6.24 -6.54
CA PHE A 100 2.22 6.33 -7.04
C PHE A 100 3.24 5.85 -6.00
N ILE A 101 3.13 6.30 -4.75
CA ILE A 101 4.05 5.91 -3.67
C ILE A 101 3.99 4.39 -3.47
N VAL A 102 2.82 3.78 -3.32
CA VAL A 102 2.73 2.34 -3.08
C VAL A 102 3.13 1.55 -4.33
N GLY A 103 2.62 1.95 -5.49
CA GLY A 103 2.90 1.28 -6.76
C GLY A 103 4.38 1.29 -7.14
N ILE A 104 5.10 2.41 -6.96
CA ILE A 104 6.51 2.49 -7.35
C ILE A 104 7.40 1.62 -6.45
N HIS A 105 7.07 1.49 -5.16
CA HIS A 105 7.83 0.62 -4.26
C HIS A 105 7.62 -0.84 -4.64
N LEU A 106 6.38 -1.23 -4.90
CA LEU A 106 6.07 -2.59 -5.31
C LEU A 106 6.68 -2.93 -6.68
N ALA A 107 6.60 -2.03 -7.67
CA ALA A 107 7.24 -2.21 -8.98
C ALA A 107 8.76 -2.38 -8.87
N ARG A 108 9.41 -1.63 -7.97
CA ARG A 108 10.85 -1.77 -7.70
C ARG A 108 11.18 -3.08 -7.00
N PHE A 109 10.37 -3.51 -6.04
CA PHE A 109 10.56 -4.79 -5.35
C PHE A 109 10.36 -5.98 -6.29
N GLY A 110 9.41 -5.85 -7.21
CA GLY A 110 9.05 -6.83 -8.22
C GLY A 110 9.76 -6.65 -9.56
N ALA A 111 10.81 -5.81 -9.66
CA ALA A 111 11.46 -5.53 -10.94
C ALA A 111 12.03 -6.79 -11.62
N ARG A 112 12.50 -7.75 -10.82
CA ARG A 112 12.99 -9.04 -11.33
C ARG A 112 11.88 -9.91 -11.91
N ASP A 113 10.67 -9.72 -11.40
CA ASP A 113 9.47 -10.46 -11.76
C ASP A 113 8.58 -9.62 -12.71
N SER A 114 9.07 -8.46 -13.17
CA SER A 114 8.37 -7.52 -14.06
C SER A 114 6.96 -7.17 -13.57
N LEU A 115 6.80 -6.89 -12.27
CA LEU A 115 5.49 -6.54 -11.73
C LEU A 115 5.01 -5.18 -12.25
N ALA A 116 3.80 -5.17 -12.82
CA ALA A 116 3.05 -3.97 -13.16
C ALA A 116 1.93 -3.76 -12.13
N ILE A 117 1.79 -2.54 -11.64
CA ILE A 117 0.80 -2.17 -10.63
C ILE A 117 -0.14 -1.16 -11.28
N SER A 118 -1.33 -1.61 -11.65
CA SER A 118 -2.38 -0.76 -12.22
C SER A 118 -3.50 -0.60 -11.20
N TRP A 119 -3.91 0.63 -10.99
CA TRP A 119 -4.97 0.99 -10.06
C TRP A 119 -6.30 1.21 -10.80
N GLU A 120 -7.38 0.72 -10.21
CA GLU A 120 -8.75 0.89 -10.67
C GLU A 120 -9.55 1.63 -9.60
N ARG A 121 -9.99 2.84 -9.92
CA ARG A 121 -10.75 3.69 -8.98
C ARG A 121 -12.25 3.43 -9.11
N THR A 122 -12.95 3.41 -7.98
CA THR A 122 -14.39 3.16 -7.94
C THR A 122 -15.25 4.33 -8.44
N ASP A 123 -14.67 5.52 -8.56
CA ASP A 123 -15.35 6.70 -9.13
C ASP A 123 -15.35 6.73 -10.67
N GLY A 124 -14.71 5.74 -11.31
CA GLY A 124 -14.61 5.62 -12.76
C GLY A 124 -13.50 6.49 -13.38
N SER A 125 -12.72 7.21 -12.57
CA SER A 125 -11.52 7.90 -13.05
C SER A 125 -10.38 6.91 -13.32
N GLU A 126 -9.47 7.26 -14.23
CA GLU A 126 -8.31 6.44 -14.51
C GLU A 126 -7.36 6.45 -13.31
N GLY A 127 -7.02 5.26 -12.80
CA GLY A 127 -5.98 5.12 -11.79
C GLY A 127 -4.59 5.16 -12.40
N THR A 128 -3.57 5.34 -11.55
CA THR A 128 -2.18 5.35 -12.01
C THR A 128 -1.67 3.94 -12.36
N THR A 129 -0.61 3.85 -13.15
CA THR A 129 0.09 2.58 -13.42
C THR A 129 1.59 2.72 -13.24
N GLN A 130 2.16 1.85 -12.40
CA GLN A 130 3.58 1.83 -12.05
C GLN A 130 4.22 0.51 -12.51
N GLY A 131 5.31 0.60 -13.27
CA GLY A 131 5.99 -0.57 -13.82
C GLY A 131 5.31 -1.16 -15.07
N PRO A 132 5.83 -2.28 -15.61
CA PRO A 132 6.96 -3.05 -15.10
C PRO A 132 8.27 -2.27 -15.19
N LEU A 133 9.13 -2.39 -14.16
CA LEU A 133 10.47 -1.83 -14.16
C LEU A 133 11.49 -2.93 -14.38
N THR A 134 12.51 -2.69 -15.20
CA THR A 134 13.64 -3.60 -15.31
C THR A 134 14.58 -3.45 -14.12
N PRO A 135 15.32 -4.51 -13.73
CA PRO A 135 16.34 -4.41 -12.69
C PRO A 135 17.41 -3.35 -12.99
N GLU A 136 17.75 -3.17 -14.27
CA GLU A 136 18.73 -2.18 -14.73
C GLU A 136 18.24 -0.74 -14.50
N GLU A 137 16.96 -0.45 -14.77
CA GLU A 137 16.35 0.86 -14.50
C GLU A 137 16.34 1.16 -12.99
N VAL A 138 16.04 0.16 -12.16
CA VAL A 138 16.06 0.31 -10.69
C VAL A 138 17.47 0.59 -10.19
N GLU A 139 18.48 -0.12 -10.68
CA GLU A 139 19.88 0.12 -10.32
C GLU A 139 20.38 1.48 -10.81
N ALA A 140 20.05 1.86 -12.04
CA ALA A 140 20.37 3.18 -12.59
C ALA A 140 19.79 4.31 -11.73
N HIS A 141 18.53 4.18 -11.30
CA HIS A 141 17.90 5.14 -10.40
C HIS A 141 18.61 5.20 -9.03
N ALA A 142 19.00 4.05 -8.47
CA ALA A 142 19.74 4.00 -7.22
C ALA A 142 21.12 4.67 -7.31
N ARG A 143 21.85 4.42 -8.40
CA ARG A 143 23.16 5.06 -8.68
C ARG A 143 23.02 6.57 -8.84
N ALA A 144 22.03 7.03 -9.60
CA ALA A 144 21.76 8.46 -9.78
C ALA A 144 21.43 9.15 -8.45
N LYS A 145 20.58 8.53 -7.62
CA LYS A 145 20.24 9.06 -6.28
C LYS A 145 21.46 9.13 -5.35
N LYS A 146 22.34 8.12 -5.39
CA LYS A 146 23.58 8.11 -4.63
C LYS A 146 24.50 9.26 -5.08
N ALA A 147 24.73 9.39 -6.38
CA ALA A 147 25.56 10.45 -6.95
C ALA A 147 25.03 11.85 -6.62
N ALA A 148 23.71 12.07 -6.66
CA ALA A 148 23.09 13.33 -6.29
C ALA A 148 23.31 13.67 -4.80
N ARG A 149 23.19 12.68 -3.90
CA ARG A 149 23.46 12.87 -2.47
C ARG A 149 24.93 13.22 -2.21
N GLU A 150 25.85 12.53 -2.89
CA GLU A 150 27.29 12.79 -2.78
C GLU A 150 27.68 14.16 -3.37
N ALA A 151 27.03 14.58 -4.47
CA ALA A 151 27.22 15.91 -5.03
C ALA A 151 26.67 17.01 -4.11
N ALA A 152 25.52 16.78 -3.46
CA ALA A 152 24.97 17.73 -2.48
C ALA A 152 25.85 17.86 -1.23
N ALA A 153 26.38 16.73 -0.72
CA ALA A 153 27.29 16.74 0.42
C ALA A 153 28.58 17.54 0.12
N ARG A 154 29.20 17.29 -1.04
CA ARG A 154 30.41 18.02 -1.47
C ARG A 154 30.17 19.51 -1.66
N GLN A 155 29.00 19.91 -2.17
CA GLN A 155 28.65 21.33 -2.30
C GLN A 155 28.47 21.99 -0.93
N ALA A 156 27.90 21.29 0.05
CA ALA A 156 27.77 21.80 1.41
C ALA A 156 29.14 21.97 2.10
N GLU A 157 30.08 21.04 1.88
CA GLU A 157 31.46 21.14 2.40
C GLU A 157 32.28 22.26 1.75
N HIS A 158 31.99 22.62 0.50
CA HIS A 158 32.72 23.68 -0.22
C HIS A 158 32.15 25.09 0.01
N ALA A 159 30.99 25.20 0.67
CA ALA A 159 30.32 26.45 0.96
C ALA A 159 30.59 26.99 2.39
N GLU A 160 31.40 26.26 3.18
CA GLU A 160 31.92 26.64 4.50
C GLU A 160 33.37 27.14 4.38
#